data_AF-A0A1V5L9P5-F1
#
_entry.id   AF-A0A1V5L9P5-F1
#
_cell.length_a   1.000
_cell.length_b   1.000
_cell.length_c   1.000
_cell.angle_alpha   90.00
_cell.angle_beta   90.00
_cell.angle_gamma   90.00
#
_symmetry.space_group_name_H-M   'P 1'
#
loop_
_entity.id
_entity.type
_entity.pdbx_description
1 polymer ?
#
loop_
_entity_poly.entity_id
_entity_poly.type
_entity_poly.pdbx_seq_one_letter_code
_entity_poly.pdbx_strand_id
1 'polypeptide(L)' 'MYKSSRVLDINSKHPLIKKLSELVKLGEKEEIVSNTILLIYDQALINEGESLKDPASFSDRIAKAIMAGL' A
#
# COMPACT_ATOMS: atom_id res chain seq x y z
N MET A 1 22.74 -11.28 -15.31
CA MET A 1 21.28 -11.10 -15.53
C MET A 1 20.94 -9.65 -15.21
N TYR A 2 20.39 -8.89 -16.16
CA TYR A 2 20.01 -7.50 -15.93
C TYR A 2 18.72 -7.52 -15.09
N LYS A 3 18.80 -7.12 -13.82
CA LYS A 3 17.61 -7.01 -12.96
C LYS A 3 16.90 -5.72 -13.34
N SER A 4 15.81 -5.83 -14.09
CA SER A 4 14.97 -4.67 -14.43
C SER A 4 14.45 -4.03 -13.15
N SER A 5 14.54 -2.69 -13.07
CA SER A 5 13.91 -1.93 -11.98
C SER A 5 12.40 -2.08 -12.09
N ARG A 6 11.75 -2.44 -10.97
CA ARG A 6 10.29 -2.53 -10.90
C ARG A 6 9.71 -1.15 -10.70
N VAL A 7 8.67 -0.83 -11.46
CA VAL A 7 7.93 0.43 -11.39
C VAL A 7 6.54 0.09 -10.84
N LEU A 8 6.10 0.82 -9.82
CA LEU A 8 4.73 0.74 -9.32
C LEU A 8 3.93 1.87 -9.97
N ASP A 9 3.07 1.53 -10.93
CA ASP A 9 2.19 2.50 -11.55
C ASP A 9 0.99 2.82 -10.66
N ILE A 10 0.67 4.11 -10.53
CA ILE A 10 -0.40 4.61 -9.65
C ILE A 10 -1.45 5.38 -10.47
N ASN A 11 -2.72 5.06 -10.26
CA ASN A 11 -3.83 5.83 -10.80
C ASN A 11 -4.14 7.06 -9.91
N SER A 12 -3.64 8.22 -10.30
CA SER A 12 -3.86 9.50 -9.58
C SER A 12 -5.33 9.95 -9.52
N LYS A 13 -6.20 9.41 -10.37
CA LYS A 13 -7.65 9.73 -10.35
C LYS A 13 -8.41 8.93 -9.29
N HIS A 14 -7.83 7.84 -8.78
CA HIS A 14 -8.49 6.97 -7.83
C HIS A 14 -8.70 7.69 -6.47
N PRO A 15 -9.92 7.65 -5.88
CA PRO A 15 -10.22 8.37 -4.64
C PRO A 15 -9.27 8.06 -3.47
N LEU A 16 -8.88 6.79 -3.30
CA LEU A 16 -7.91 6.37 -2.28
C LEU A 16 -6.57 7.10 -2.41
N ILE A 17 -6.04 7.20 -3.64
CA ILE A 17 -4.73 7.83 -3.90
C ILE A 17 -4.81 9.33 -3.64
N LYS A 18 -5.91 9.98 -4.03
CA LYS A 18 -6.15 11.40 -3.71
C LYS A 18 -6.16 11.63 -2.21
N LYS A 19 -6.90 10.80 -1.46
CA LYS A 19 -6.98 10.94 0.00
C LYS A 19 -5.64 10.72 0.69
N LEU A 20 -4.87 9.72 0.26
CA LEU A 20 -3.52 9.49 0.77
C LEU A 20 -2.60 10.69 0.49
N SER A 21 -2.67 11.27 -0.71
CA SER A 21 -1.87 12.45 -1.05
C SER A 21 -2.17 13.65 -0.15
N GLU A 22 -3.44 13.87 0.19
CA GLU A 22 -3.85 14.92 1.16
C GLU A 22 -3.26 14.65 2.55
N LEU A 23 -3.40 13.43 3.07
CA LEU A 23 -2.91 13.07 4.40
C LEU A 23 -1.38 13.21 4.50
N VAL A 24 -0.65 12.78 3.47
CA VAL A 24 0.81 12.95 3.39
C VAL A 24 1.19 14.43 3.46
N LYS A 25 0.49 15.31 2.74
CA LYS A 25 0.77 16.76 2.73
C LYS A 25 0.54 17.42 4.09
N LEU A 26 -0.45 16.92 4.83
CA LEU A 26 -0.78 17.44 6.16
C LEU A 26 0.14 16.89 7.25
N GLY A 27 0.94 15.85 6.97
CA GLY A 27 1.79 15.19 7.97
C GLY A 27 0.99 14.46 9.05
N GLU A 28 -0.28 14.13 8.78
CA GLU A 28 -1.16 13.47 9.73
C GLU A 28 -1.19 11.96 9.50
N LYS A 29 -1.37 11.20 10.59
CA LYS A 29 -1.64 9.76 10.52
C LYS A 29 -0.56 8.97 9.76
N GLU A 30 0.71 9.34 9.98
CA GLU A 30 1.88 8.79 9.27
C GLU A 30 1.91 7.24 9.26
N GLU A 31 1.60 6.61 10.39
CA GLU A 31 1.54 5.16 10.50
C GLU A 31 0.42 4.56 9.62
N ILE A 32 -0.78 5.15 9.64
CA ILE A 32 -1.91 4.68 8.83
C ILE A 32 -1.59 4.86 7.34
N VAL A 33 -1.02 6.00 6.96
CA VAL A 33 -0.62 6.29 5.59
C VAL A 33 0.44 5.29 5.11
N SER A 34 1.50 5.08 5.89
CA SER A 34 2.58 4.15 5.54
C SER A 34 2.07 2.71 5.42
N ASN A 35 1.26 2.24 6.37
CA ASN A 35 0.66 0.91 6.30
C ASN A 35 -0.25 0.75 5.09
N THR A 36 -1.03 1.79 4.75
CA THR A 36 -1.92 1.76 3.58
C THR A 36 -1.12 1.71 2.27
N ILE A 37 -0.02 2.46 2.16
CA ILE A 37 0.86 2.42 0.98
C ILE A 37 1.47 1.02 0.80
N LEU A 38 1.92 0.41 1.89
CA LEU A 38 2.45 -0.96 1.85
C LEU A 38 1.38 -1.98 1.43
N LEU A 39 0.14 -1.83 1.91
CA LEU A 39 -0.97 -2.68 1.47
C LEU A 39 -1.26 -2.53 -0.03
N ILE A 40 -1.26 -1.30 -0.56
CA ILE A 40 -1.45 -1.06 -2.00
C ILE A 40 -0.33 -1.73 -2.82
N TYR A 41 0.92 -1.62 -2.35
CA TYR A 41 2.06 -2.26 -3.00
C TYR A 41 1.94 -3.80 -2.99
N ASP A 42 1.63 -4.39 -1.85
CA ASP A 42 1.44 -5.84 -1.73
C ASP A 42 0.28 -6.33 -2.60
N GLN A 43 -0.81 -5.57 -2.68
CA GLN A 43 -1.92 -5.88 -3.61
C GLN A 43 -1.50 -5.80 -5.07
N ALA A 44 -0.66 -4.83 -5.46
CA ALA A 44 -0.13 -4.75 -6.83
C ALA A 44 0.71 -5.98 -7.17
N LEU A 45 1.56 -6.45 -6.26
CA LEU A 45 2.31 -7.70 -6.41
C LEU A 45 1.37 -8.90 -6.63
N ILE A 46 0.35 -9.04 -5.78
CA ILE A 46 -0.64 -10.12 -5.90
C ILE A 46 -1.34 -10.08 -7.27
N ASN A 47 -1.76 -8.89 -7.72
CA ASN A 47 -2.46 -8.73 -9.00
C ASN A 47 -1.57 -9.08 -10.21
N GLU A 48 -0.25 -8.88 -10.10
CA GLU A 48 0.73 -9.29 -11.11
C GLU A 48 1.13 -10.77 -11.00
N GLY A 49 0.55 -11.52 -10.05
CA GLY A 49 0.88 -12.92 -9.80
C GLY A 49 2.21 -13.12 -9.06
N GLU A 50 2.75 -12.07 -8.44
CA GLU A 50 3.97 -12.14 -7.66
C GLU A 50 3.71 -12.65 -6.24
N SER A 51 4.71 -13.34 -5.70
CA SER A 51 4.70 -13.73 -4.30
C SER A 51 5.03 -12.52 -3.42
N LEU A 52 4.30 -12.38 -2.32
CA LEU A 52 4.64 -11.43 -1.28
C LEU A 52 5.98 -11.79 -0.64
N LYS A 53 6.83 -10.77 -0.41
CA LYS A 53 8.10 -10.96 0.30
C LYS A 53 7.91 -11.29 1.77
N ASP A 54 6.87 -10.72 2.39
CA ASP A 54 6.53 -10.93 3.80
C ASP A 54 5.00 -11.02 3.98
N PRO A 55 4.44 -12.24 3.83
CA PRO A 55 3.00 -12.47 4.01
C PRO A 55 2.51 -12.20 5.44
N ALA A 56 3.37 -12.32 6.46
CA ALA A 56 2.99 -12.10 7.85
C ALA A 56 2.75 -10.61 8.11
N SER A 57 3.69 -9.76 7.68
CA SER A 57 3.54 -8.30 7.78
C SER A 57 2.35 -7.77 6.97
N PHE A 58 2.07 -8.36 5.80
CA PHE A 58 0.86 -8.04 5.04
C PHE A 58 -0.42 -8.38 5.81
N SER A 59 -0.47 -9.57 6.41
CA SER A 59 -1.62 -10.03 7.20
C SER A 59 -1.87 -9.15 8.42
N ASP A 60 -0.80 -8.73 9.11
CA ASP A 60 -0.88 -7.79 10.24
C ASP A 60 -1.44 -6.43 9.80
N ARG A 61 -0.96 -5.88 8.66
CA ARG A 61 -1.48 -4.62 8.10
C ARG A 61 -2.96 -4.73 7.74
N ILE A 62 -3.40 -5.85 7.16
CA ILE A 62 -4.83 -6.09 6.90
C ILE A 62 -5.63 -6.10 8.20
N ALA A 63 -5.18 -6.83 9.21
CA ALA A 63 -5.87 -6.91 10.49
C ALA A 63 -6.03 -5.51 11.14
N LYS A 64 -4.97 -4.70 11.11
CA LYS A 64 -5.01 -3.30 11.57
C LYS A 64 -6.00 -2.45 10.76
N ALA A 65 -6.02 -2.59 9.44
CA ALA A 65 -6.96 -1.87 8.58
C ALA A 65 -8.42 -2.26 8.85
N ILE A 66 -8.69 -3.55 9.07
CA ILE A 66 -10.03 -4.05 9.44
C ILE A 66 -10.44 -3.47 10.80
N MET A 67 -9.57 -3.55 11.82
CA MET A 67 -9.86 -3.00 13.14
C MET A 67 -10.13 -1.49 13.12
N ALA A 68 -9.44 -0.73 12.26
CA ALA A 68 -9.65 0.70 12.11
C ALA A 68 -10.99 1.06 11.43
N GLY A 69 -11.63 0.10 10.74
CA GLY A 69 -12.91 0.26 10.07
C GLY A 69 -14.12 -0.24 10.87
N LEU A 70 -13.90 -0.84 12.05
CA LEU A 70 -14.94 -1.14 13.04
C LEU A 70 -15.34 0.12 13.80
#